data_AF-A0A8J5EZP3-F1
#
_entry.id   AF-A0A8J5EZP3-F1
#
_cell.length_a   1.000
_cell.length_b   1.000
_cell.length_c   1.000
_cell.angle_alpha   90.00
_cell.angle_beta   90.00
_cell.angle_gamma   90.00
#
_symmetry.space_group_name_H-M   'P 1'
#
loop_
_entity.id
_entity.type
_entity.pdbx_description
1 polymer ?
#
loop_
_entity_poly.entity_id
_entity_poly.type
_entity_poly.pdbx_seq_one_letter_code
_entity_poly.pdbx_strand_id
1 'polypeptide(L)'
;MEEQGPDENPNLLPHGQPTTHTVLLAELVSLRNSYRDLDSRFEAAEESKSDLQEKNLRLSLALEEASEERDSLRIKLIEAEVSTREEDESIWLENLQLSHEIEIFKGKFNEMIRVRNRQDAVMCEILDSIRYARDCFSDIGGRICAEILGEIEGKSNLDDALELHLMESKSICKLGAAVGSRFVEYDDLRKKEKKELENRIVSLTEENRDISSLLRAALVEKEALEKTLNKQKDSGEQKMGAIMQIAGRGLQKVGFGFVMGVIAGESHSDQLSSASANSDSSECDEEVVSLASTVDSIMKRLRHEVTELRQALEEYRSENEHLLSLVNKQAEKIVEEEHHIKDLEEQEKMITKNVEELTAEIKEAGEETARWREACELEVEAGKAVILDLEKEVALLKEELKRTKLALDAANNKLHLKEKLAKTAMAAQAAAEATLQLADKRSAGFRERIEELTRQLEEESEHSARREKSRRERRRIILPEMELKFDTFMSIEQDFKILFHQHES
;
A
#
# COMPACT_ATOMS: atom_id res chain seq x y z
N MET A 1 -61.59 -23.67 79.79
CA MET A 1 -62.85 -24.17 79.20
C MET A 1 -63.06 -25.53 79.80
N GLU A 2 -63.80 -25.53 80.90
CA GLU A 2 -65.22 -25.95 80.94
C GLU A 2 -65.26 -27.49 81.03
N GLU A 3 -65.93 -28.13 81.98
CA GLU A 3 -66.85 -27.67 83.01
C GLU A 3 -67.09 -28.87 83.95
N GLN A 4 -67.39 -28.56 85.22
CA GLN A 4 -68.38 -29.23 86.08
C GLN A 4 -68.20 -30.75 86.34
N GLY A 5 -68.03 -31.20 87.57
CA GLY A 5 -68.87 -30.88 88.73
C GLY A 5 -69.13 -32.18 89.53
N PRO A 6 -69.66 -32.09 90.75
CA PRO A 6 -69.04 -32.69 91.93
C PRO A 6 -69.98 -33.66 92.69
N ASP A 7 -69.65 -33.92 93.97
CA ASP A 7 -70.46 -34.53 95.03
C ASP A 7 -70.54 -36.07 95.03
N GLU A 8 -70.41 -36.80 96.14
CA GLU A 8 -70.73 -36.49 97.53
C GLU A 8 -69.97 -37.43 98.51
N ASN A 9 -69.43 -36.87 99.60
CA ASN A 9 -68.99 -37.54 100.84
C ASN A 9 -70.25 -37.68 101.77
N PRO A 10 -70.27 -38.22 103.02
CA PRO A 10 -69.32 -39.04 103.78
C PRO A 10 -70.00 -40.20 104.58
N ASN A 11 -69.24 -41.13 105.19
CA ASN A 11 -69.28 -41.39 106.65
C ASN A 11 -68.54 -42.65 107.14
N LEU A 12 -67.78 -42.40 108.23
CA LEU A 12 -67.46 -43.27 109.37
C LEU A 12 -66.26 -44.25 109.25
N LEU A 13 -65.10 -43.70 109.63
CA LEU A 13 -63.99 -44.28 110.42
C LEU A 13 -64.44 -45.39 111.42
N PRO A 14 -63.58 -46.34 111.89
CA PRO A 14 -62.16 -46.10 112.16
C PRO A 14 -61.17 -47.28 111.96
N HIS A 15 -59.89 -46.93 111.93
CA HIS A 15 -58.75 -47.73 112.41
C HIS A 15 -58.67 -49.23 112.06
N GLY A 16 -57.90 -49.51 111.01
CA GLY A 16 -57.07 -50.71 110.92
C GLY A 16 -55.74 -50.32 110.29
N GLN A 17 -54.62 -50.71 110.92
CA GLN A 17 -53.28 -50.64 110.34
C GLN A 17 -53.29 -51.15 108.89
N PRO A 18 -52.45 -50.65 107.97
CA PRO A 18 -52.39 -51.19 106.62
C PRO A 18 -52.03 -52.67 106.74
N THR A 19 -52.98 -53.55 106.46
CA THR A 19 -52.68 -54.97 106.29
C THR A 19 -51.68 -55.04 105.14
N THR A 20 -50.55 -55.68 105.38
CA THR A 20 -49.44 -55.92 104.42
C THR A 20 -49.94 -56.25 103.01
N HIS A 21 -51.11 -56.87 102.91
CA HIS A 21 -51.81 -57.20 101.69
C HIS A 21 -52.22 -56.01 100.79
N THR A 22 -52.57 -54.84 101.33
CA THR A 22 -52.92 -53.64 100.53
C THR A 22 -51.69 -52.93 99.97
N VAL A 23 -50.60 -52.91 100.75
CA VAL A 23 -49.29 -52.40 100.29
C VAL A 23 -48.70 -53.31 99.22
N LEU A 24 -48.74 -54.63 99.42
CA LEU A 24 -48.27 -55.61 98.44
C LEU A 24 -49.08 -55.57 97.13
N LEU A 25 -50.40 -55.34 97.19
CA LEU A 25 -51.22 -55.15 95.99
C LEU A 25 -50.85 -53.85 95.25
N ALA A 26 -50.59 -52.75 95.97
CA ALA A 26 -50.14 -51.51 95.36
C ALA A 26 -48.74 -51.65 94.74
N GLU A 27 -47.82 -52.38 95.38
CA GLU A 27 -46.50 -52.70 94.84
C GLU A 27 -46.57 -53.61 93.60
N LEU A 28 -47.44 -54.63 93.59
CA LEU A 28 -47.65 -55.49 92.42
C LEU A 28 -48.30 -54.73 91.25
N VAL A 29 -49.23 -53.80 91.53
CA VAL A 29 -49.81 -52.93 90.51
C VAL A 29 -48.76 -51.93 89.98
N SER A 30 -47.93 -51.37 90.86
CA SER A 30 -46.80 -50.50 90.48
C SER A 30 -45.77 -51.24 89.62
N LEU A 31 -45.41 -52.46 90.00
CA LEU A 31 -44.50 -53.33 89.24
C LEU A 31 -45.09 -53.70 87.87
N ARG A 32 -46.39 -54.03 87.80
CA ARG A 32 -47.09 -54.30 86.54
C ARG A 32 -47.12 -53.07 85.64
N ASN A 33 -47.33 -51.88 86.20
CA ASN A 33 -47.31 -50.63 85.45
C ASN A 33 -45.90 -50.27 84.99
N SER A 34 -44.88 -50.48 85.81
CA SER A 34 -43.46 -50.32 85.44
C SER A 34 -43.04 -51.31 84.36
N TYR A 35 -43.50 -52.56 84.42
CA TYR A 35 -43.26 -53.55 83.37
C TYR A 35 -43.92 -53.13 82.07
N ARG A 36 -45.18 -52.66 82.12
CA ARG A 36 -45.88 -52.15 80.92
C ARG A 36 -45.21 -50.91 80.32
N ASP A 37 -44.74 -49.98 81.16
CA ASP A 37 -43.96 -48.82 80.72
C ASP A 37 -42.64 -49.27 80.07
N LEU A 38 -41.92 -50.21 80.69
CA LEU A 38 -40.69 -50.76 80.13
C LEU A 38 -40.92 -51.49 78.79
N ASP A 39 -42.00 -52.26 78.68
CA ASP A 39 -42.41 -52.96 77.47
C ASP A 39 -42.75 -51.97 76.35
N SER A 40 -43.52 -50.92 76.66
CA SER A 40 -43.82 -49.84 75.69
C SER A 40 -42.56 -49.07 75.25
N ARG A 41 -41.59 -48.86 76.16
CA ARG A 41 -40.31 -48.24 75.82
C ARG A 41 -39.43 -49.16 74.98
N PHE A 42 -39.50 -50.47 75.21
CA PHE A 42 -38.79 -51.46 74.41
C PHE A 42 -39.37 -51.52 72.99
N GLU A 43 -40.69 -51.55 72.84
CA GLU A 43 -41.36 -51.47 71.54
C GLU A 43 -40.99 -50.18 70.80
N ALA A 44 -41.04 -49.02 71.47
CA ALA A 44 -40.63 -47.74 70.89
C ALA A 44 -39.12 -47.70 70.51
N ALA A 45 -38.26 -48.39 71.28
CA ALA A 45 -36.84 -48.47 70.97
C ALA A 45 -36.55 -49.42 69.78
N GLU A 46 -37.27 -50.54 69.65
CA GLU A 46 -37.17 -51.41 68.48
C GLU A 46 -37.73 -50.75 67.21
N GLU A 47 -38.83 -50.01 67.32
CA GLU A 47 -39.35 -49.19 66.22
C GLU A 47 -38.32 -48.13 65.80
N SER A 48 -37.77 -47.38 66.76
CA SER A 48 -36.70 -46.41 66.49
C SER A 48 -35.46 -47.04 65.87
N LYS A 49 -35.10 -48.27 66.25
CA LYS A 49 -33.96 -49.01 65.67
C LYS A 49 -34.26 -49.45 64.24
N SER A 50 -35.48 -49.91 63.97
CA SER A 50 -35.92 -50.26 62.61
C SER A 50 -35.89 -49.03 61.69
N ASP A 51 -36.42 -47.89 62.15
CA ASP A 51 -36.35 -46.61 61.44
C ASP A 51 -34.91 -46.17 61.15
N LEU A 52 -34.01 -46.34 62.12
CA LEU A 52 -32.59 -46.02 61.93
C LEU A 52 -31.91 -46.95 60.93
N GLN A 53 -32.25 -48.24 60.94
CA GLN A 53 -31.76 -49.20 59.94
C GLN A 53 -32.23 -48.83 58.54
N GLU A 54 -33.51 -48.48 58.38
CA GLU A 54 -34.05 -48.04 57.10
C GLU A 54 -33.36 -46.75 56.62
N LYS A 55 -33.19 -45.76 57.51
CA LYS A 55 -32.46 -44.53 57.20
C LYS A 55 -31.01 -44.80 56.80
N ASN A 56 -30.31 -45.70 57.49
CA ASN A 56 -28.93 -46.06 57.17
C ASN A 56 -28.82 -46.73 55.80
N LEU A 57 -29.80 -47.57 55.45
CA LEU A 57 -29.86 -48.23 54.15
C LEU A 57 -30.13 -47.21 53.03
N ARG A 58 -31.06 -46.26 53.24
CA ARG A 58 -31.30 -45.14 52.31
C ARG A 58 -30.07 -44.26 52.15
N LEU A 59 -29.36 -43.94 53.24
CA LEU A 59 -28.13 -43.15 53.18
C LEU A 59 -27.00 -43.89 52.43
N SER A 60 -26.88 -45.21 52.62
CA SER A 60 -25.90 -46.02 51.89
C SER A 60 -26.16 -46.01 50.39
N LEU A 61 -27.42 -46.18 49.97
CA LEU A 61 -27.81 -46.09 48.55
C LEU A 61 -27.52 -44.70 47.97
N ALA A 62 -27.91 -43.64 48.67
CA ALA A 62 -27.64 -42.27 48.23
C ALA A 62 -26.13 -41.96 48.14
N LEU A 63 -25.31 -42.55 49.02
CA LEU A 63 -23.86 -42.41 48.97
C LEU A 63 -23.24 -43.14 47.77
N GLU A 64 -23.77 -44.31 47.42
CA GLU A 64 -23.37 -45.08 46.25
C GLU A 64 -23.72 -44.32 44.96
N GLU A 65 -24.96 -43.85 44.83
CA GLU A 65 -25.41 -43.00 43.71
C GLU A 65 -24.54 -41.75 43.57
N ALA A 66 -24.29 -41.02 44.66
CA ALA A 66 -23.42 -39.84 44.63
C ALA A 66 -21.96 -40.18 44.27
N SER A 67 -21.47 -41.37 44.62
CA SER A 67 -20.13 -41.82 44.22
C SER A 67 -20.08 -42.14 42.73
N GLU A 68 -21.09 -42.82 42.19
CA GLU A 68 -21.20 -43.11 40.75
C GLU A 68 -21.31 -41.83 39.93
N GLU A 69 -22.13 -40.87 40.36
CA GLU A 69 -22.22 -39.55 39.73
C GLU A 69 -20.88 -38.82 39.75
N ARG A 70 -20.19 -38.81 40.89
CA ARG A 70 -18.86 -38.19 41.01
C ARG A 70 -17.86 -38.83 40.05
N ASP A 71 -17.85 -40.16 39.96
CA ASP A 71 -16.91 -40.87 39.10
C ASP A 71 -17.26 -40.70 37.61
N SER A 72 -18.55 -40.63 37.26
CA SER A 72 -19.01 -40.24 35.92
C SER A 72 -18.58 -38.81 35.55
N LEU A 73 -18.74 -37.85 36.46
CA LEU A 73 -18.31 -36.47 36.25
C LEU A 73 -16.78 -36.35 36.12
N ARG A 74 -16.02 -37.15 36.86
CA ARG A 74 -14.55 -37.21 36.73
C ARG A 74 -14.12 -37.71 35.35
N ILE A 75 -14.79 -38.73 34.82
CA ILE A 75 -14.51 -39.24 33.47
C ILE A 75 -14.81 -38.15 32.43
N LYS A 76 -16.00 -37.53 32.51
CA LYS A 76 -16.39 -36.43 31.61
C LYS A 76 -15.43 -35.24 31.68
N LEU A 77 -14.92 -34.92 32.87
CA LEU A 77 -13.93 -33.86 33.05
C LEU A 77 -12.61 -34.20 32.33
N ILE A 78 -12.13 -35.44 32.47
CA ILE A 78 -10.91 -35.89 31.79
C ILE A 78 -11.10 -35.91 30.27
N GLU A 79 -12.24 -36.41 29.78
CA GLU A 79 -12.56 -36.41 28.35
C GLU A 79 -12.60 -34.98 27.77
N ALA A 80 -13.23 -34.04 28.49
CA ALA A 80 -13.24 -32.63 28.09
C ALA A 80 -11.83 -32.02 28.11
N GLU A 81 -11.02 -32.30 29.13
CA GLU A 81 -9.64 -31.81 29.22
C GLU A 81 -8.77 -32.34 28.05
N VAL A 82 -8.90 -33.63 27.71
CA VAL A 82 -8.21 -34.22 26.55
C VAL A 82 -8.69 -33.58 25.24
N SER A 83 -10.01 -33.43 25.04
CA SER A 83 -10.56 -32.79 23.84
C SER A 83 -10.03 -31.36 23.67
N THR A 84 -10.01 -30.56 24.74
CA THR A 84 -9.47 -29.19 24.67
C THR A 84 -7.98 -29.16 24.35
N ARG A 85 -7.21 -30.13 24.86
CA ARG A 85 -5.78 -30.25 24.59
C ARG A 85 -5.51 -30.62 23.13
N GLU A 86 -6.28 -31.53 22.57
CA GLU A 86 -6.18 -31.92 21.16
C GLU A 86 -6.56 -30.76 20.23
N GLU A 87 -7.60 -29.99 20.57
CA GLU A 87 -7.96 -28.76 19.88
C GLU A 87 -6.83 -27.71 19.94
N ASP A 88 -6.27 -27.46 21.12
CA ASP A 88 -5.15 -26.53 21.30
C ASP A 88 -3.91 -26.94 20.51
N GLU A 89 -3.58 -28.24 20.48
CA GLU A 89 -2.47 -28.78 19.69
C GLU A 89 -2.71 -28.62 18.19
N SER A 90 -3.94 -28.83 17.72
CA SER A 90 -4.32 -28.61 16.33
C SER A 90 -4.20 -27.13 15.94
N ILE A 91 -4.72 -26.23 16.77
CA ILE A 91 -4.62 -24.77 16.57
C ILE A 91 -3.16 -24.32 16.57
N TRP A 92 -2.33 -24.88 17.44
CA TRP A 92 -0.90 -24.57 17.49
C TRP A 92 -0.20 -24.98 16.20
N LEU A 93 -0.51 -26.16 15.66
CA LEU A 93 0.09 -26.66 14.42
C LEU A 93 -0.32 -25.81 13.21
N GLU A 94 -1.59 -25.43 13.13
CA GLU A 94 -2.10 -24.52 12.08
C GLU A 94 -1.44 -23.15 12.17
N ASN A 95 -1.33 -22.57 13.37
CA ASN A 95 -0.62 -21.30 13.59
C ASN A 95 0.85 -21.38 13.19
N LEU A 96 1.51 -22.52 13.44
CA LEU A 96 2.90 -22.73 13.02
C LEU A 96 3.03 -22.76 11.49
N GLN A 97 2.09 -23.41 10.79
CA GLN A 97 2.04 -23.44 9.34
C GLN A 97 1.79 -22.04 8.76
N LEU A 98 0.78 -21.33 9.26
CA LEU A 98 0.48 -19.94 8.86
C LEU A 98 1.67 -19.01 9.12
N SER A 99 2.35 -19.16 10.25
CA SER A 99 3.55 -18.37 10.55
C SER A 99 4.67 -18.65 9.53
N HIS A 100 4.84 -19.89 9.09
CA HIS A 100 5.83 -20.24 8.07
C HIS A 100 5.48 -19.64 6.71
N GLU A 101 4.20 -19.70 6.31
CA GLU A 101 3.72 -19.10 5.07
C GLU A 101 3.88 -17.58 5.08
N ILE A 102 3.53 -16.91 6.18
CA ILE A 102 3.74 -15.47 6.36
C ILE A 102 5.23 -15.12 6.17
N GLU A 103 6.14 -15.92 6.71
CA GLU A 103 7.58 -15.69 6.57
C GLU A 103 8.05 -15.84 5.12
N ILE A 104 7.52 -16.84 4.39
CA ILE A 104 7.77 -17.01 2.95
C ILE A 104 7.25 -15.79 2.18
N PHE A 105 6.02 -15.34 2.46
CA PHE A 105 5.43 -14.19 1.78
C PHE A 105 6.19 -12.90 2.08
N LYS A 106 6.62 -12.67 3.33
CA LYS A 106 7.50 -11.56 3.70
C LYS A 106 8.82 -11.61 2.91
N GLY A 107 9.42 -12.79 2.76
CA GLY A 107 10.62 -12.99 1.95
C GLY A 107 10.41 -12.57 0.49
N LYS A 108 9.33 -13.05 -0.15
CA LYS A 108 8.97 -12.68 -1.53
C LYS A 108 8.68 -11.19 -1.68
N PHE A 109 7.94 -10.62 -0.73
CA PHE A 109 7.60 -9.19 -0.73
C PHE A 109 8.84 -8.31 -0.61
N ASN A 110 9.78 -8.67 0.27
CA ASN A 110 11.05 -7.97 0.39
C ASN A 110 11.88 -8.03 -0.88
N GLU A 111 11.87 -9.15 -1.60
CA GLU A 111 12.56 -9.24 -2.89
C GLU A 111 11.90 -8.36 -3.96
N MET A 112 10.56 -8.31 -4.01
CA MET A 112 9.87 -7.37 -4.89
C MET A 112 10.22 -5.90 -4.59
N ILE A 113 10.29 -5.53 -3.31
CA ILE A 113 10.73 -4.18 -2.90
C ILE A 113 12.17 -3.90 -3.38
N ARG A 114 13.09 -4.87 -3.24
CA ARG A 114 14.46 -4.71 -3.73
C ARG A 114 14.51 -4.52 -5.24
N VAL A 115 13.73 -5.28 -6.00
CA VAL A 115 13.64 -5.13 -7.46
C VAL A 115 13.09 -3.75 -7.82
N ARG A 116 12.02 -3.30 -7.17
CA ARG A 116 11.46 -1.95 -7.37
C ARG A 116 12.47 -0.86 -7.07
N ASN A 117 13.16 -0.93 -5.92
CA ASN A 117 14.17 0.07 -5.55
C ASN A 117 15.33 0.11 -6.56
N ARG A 118 15.72 -1.05 -7.13
CA ARG A 118 16.72 -1.08 -8.21
C ARG A 118 16.19 -0.44 -9.49
N GLN A 119 14.94 -0.70 -9.85
CA GLN A 119 14.30 -0.06 -11.01
C GLN A 119 14.21 1.45 -10.83
N ASP A 120 13.78 1.92 -9.66
CA ASP A 120 13.68 3.35 -9.34
C ASP A 120 15.06 4.04 -9.42
N ALA A 121 16.12 3.37 -8.95
CA ALA A 121 17.49 3.88 -9.08
C ALA A 121 17.92 4.02 -10.55
N VAL A 122 17.67 3.00 -11.37
CA VAL A 122 17.98 3.04 -12.81
C VAL A 122 17.18 4.12 -13.53
N MET A 123 15.91 4.29 -13.18
CA MET A 123 15.08 5.36 -13.73
C MET A 123 15.68 6.73 -13.39
N CYS A 124 16.04 6.99 -12.13
CA CYS A 124 16.72 8.23 -11.74
C CYS A 124 18.00 8.50 -12.57
N GLU A 125 18.84 7.49 -12.80
CA GLU A 125 20.05 7.63 -13.63
C GLU A 125 19.72 7.98 -15.09
N ILE A 126 18.68 7.36 -15.66
CA ILE A 126 18.19 7.69 -17.01
C ILE A 126 17.67 9.13 -17.04
N LEU A 127 16.96 9.58 -16.01
CA LEU A 127 16.41 10.93 -15.93
C LEU A 127 17.52 11.98 -15.95
N ASP A 128 18.56 11.75 -15.13
CA ASP A 128 19.71 12.64 -15.05
C ASP A 128 20.46 12.69 -16.39
N SER A 129 20.55 11.55 -17.09
CA SER A 129 21.13 11.48 -18.44
C SER A 129 20.31 12.27 -19.47
N ILE A 130 18.98 12.18 -19.41
CA ILE A 130 18.08 12.96 -20.28
C ILE A 130 18.23 14.46 -19.98
N ARG A 131 18.23 14.86 -18.71
CA ARG A 131 18.41 16.26 -18.29
C ARG A 131 19.75 16.80 -18.76
N TYR A 132 20.82 16.04 -18.59
CA TYR A 132 22.15 16.40 -19.09
C TYR A 132 22.17 16.62 -20.62
N ALA A 133 21.54 15.71 -21.37
CA ALA A 133 21.47 15.82 -22.83
C ALA A 133 20.60 17.00 -23.29
N ARG A 134 19.50 17.30 -22.58
CA ARG A 134 18.70 18.51 -22.81
C ARG A 134 19.51 19.78 -22.58
N ASP A 135 20.29 19.84 -21.50
CA ASP A 135 21.13 20.99 -21.19
C ASP A 135 22.21 21.16 -22.29
N CYS A 136 22.80 20.06 -22.77
CA CYS A 136 23.71 20.07 -23.92
C CYS A 136 23.05 20.61 -25.21
N PHE A 137 21.83 20.17 -25.53
CA PHE A 137 21.11 20.72 -26.68
C PHE A 137 20.73 22.18 -26.51
N SER A 138 20.42 22.61 -25.28
CA SER A 138 20.14 24.01 -24.97
C SER A 138 21.38 24.88 -25.18
N ASP A 139 22.55 24.41 -24.77
CA ASP A 139 23.84 25.08 -25.00
C ASP A 139 24.19 25.17 -26.49
N ILE A 140 24.02 24.07 -27.24
CA ILE A 140 24.25 24.06 -28.70
C ILE A 140 23.26 24.99 -29.39
N GLY A 141 21.98 24.92 -29.02
CA GLY A 141 20.92 25.76 -29.53
C GLY A 141 21.22 27.23 -29.31
N GLY A 142 21.60 27.61 -28.09
CA GLY A 142 21.95 28.99 -27.73
C GLY A 142 23.15 29.55 -28.52
N ARG A 143 24.11 28.70 -28.92
CA ARG A 143 25.24 29.11 -29.79
C ARG A 143 24.84 29.31 -31.25
N ILE A 144 23.86 28.55 -31.74
CA ILE A 144 23.41 28.62 -33.14
C ILE A 144 22.37 29.73 -33.31
N CYS A 145 21.38 29.81 -32.41
CA CYS A 145 20.28 30.76 -32.44
C CYS A 145 19.75 31.01 -31.01
N ALA A 146 19.82 32.27 -30.54
CA ALA A 146 19.35 32.67 -29.21
C ALA A 146 17.82 32.51 -29.01
N GLU A 147 17.05 32.41 -30.10
CA GLU A 147 15.58 32.29 -30.07
C GLU A 147 15.05 30.91 -29.63
N ILE A 148 15.88 29.84 -29.62
CA ILE A 148 15.43 28.46 -29.33
C ILE A 148 14.99 28.29 -27.86
N LEU A 149 15.46 29.15 -26.96
CA LEU A 149 15.31 28.99 -25.51
C LEU A 149 13.93 29.36 -24.95
N GLY A 150 13.07 30.05 -25.72
CA GLY A 150 11.84 30.64 -25.19
C GLY A 150 10.63 29.70 -25.06
N GLU A 151 10.58 28.58 -25.78
CA GLU A 151 9.32 27.83 -25.96
C GLU A 151 9.20 26.50 -25.19
N ILE A 152 10.27 26.01 -24.54
CA ILE A 152 10.31 24.63 -24.00
C ILE A 152 10.41 24.59 -22.46
N GLU A 153 10.08 25.67 -21.75
CA GLU A 153 10.08 25.66 -20.28
C GLU A 153 8.71 25.24 -19.72
N GLY A 154 8.39 23.96 -19.88
CA GLY A 154 7.25 23.32 -19.21
C GLY A 154 7.63 22.83 -17.83
N LYS A 155 7.56 23.70 -16.80
CA LYS A 155 7.64 23.26 -15.40
C LYS A 155 6.35 22.54 -15.03
N SER A 156 6.43 21.23 -14.78
CA SER A 156 5.31 20.43 -14.28
C SER A 156 5.59 19.92 -12.87
N ASN A 157 4.64 20.15 -11.96
CA ASN A 157 4.55 19.50 -10.66
C ASN A 157 3.91 18.12 -10.83
N LEU A 158 4.65 17.18 -11.40
CA LEU A 158 4.22 15.80 -11.59
C LEU A 158 4.87 14.91 -10.53
N ASP A 159 4.05 14.20 -9.76
CA ASP A 159 4.48 13.34 -8.65
C ASP A 159 4.80 11.91 -9.12
N ASP A 160 4.35 11.52 -10.33
CA ASP A 160 4.65 10.22 -10.93
C ASP A 160 5.97 10.26 -11.71
N ALA A 161 6.93 9.43 -11.27
CA ALA A 161 8.26 9.32 -11.86
C ALA A 161 8.22 8.90 -13.34
N LEU A 162 7.30 8.01 -13.73
CA LEU A 162 7.17 7.56 -15.13
C LEU A 162 6.66 8.68 -16.02
N GLU A 163 5.70 9.46 -15.53
CA GLU A 163 5.13 10.59 -16.28
C GLU A 163 6.17 11.71 -16.46
N LEU A 164 6.96 11.98 -15.41
CA LEU A 164 8.07 12.92 -15.45
C LEU A 164 9.13 12.49 -16.48
N HIS A 165 9.49 11.21 -16.52
CA HIS A 165 10.39 10.64 -17.53
C HIS A 165 9.87 10.82 -18.96
N LEU A 166 8.61 10.48 -19.20
CA LEU A 166 8.01 10.57 -20.52
C LEU A 166 7.95 12.03 -21.00
N MET A 167 7.64 12.96 -20.08
CA MET A 167 7.61 14.38 -20.38
C MET A 167 9.00 14.91 -20.75
N GLU A 168 10.02 14.62 -19.93
CA GLU A 168 11.39 15.05 -20.19
C GLU A 168 11.98 14.40 -21.45
N SER A 169 11.66 13.13 -21.72
CA SER A 169 12.03 12.45 -22.97
C SER A 169 11.40 13.13 -24.20
N LYS A 170 10.13 13.54 -24.10
CA LYS A 170 9.46 14.30 -25.18
C LYS A 170 10.06 15.70 -25.34
N SER A 171 10.41 16.38 -24.25
CA SER A 171 11.00 17.73 -24.28
C SER A 171 12.35 17.70 -25.00
N ILE A 172 13.22 16.73 -24.67
CA ILE A 172 14.52 16.59 -25.31
C ILE A 172 14.41 16.24 -26.80
N CYS A 173 13.48 15.37 -27.20
CA CYS A 173 13.28 15.04 -28.62
C CYS A 173 12.83 16.26 -29.43
N LYS A 174 11.93 17.08 -28.88
CA LYS A 174 11.48 18.33 -29.51
C LYS A 174 12.63 19.33 -29.63
N LEU A 175 13.38 19.53 -28.55
CA LEU A 175 14.54 20.42 -28.53
C LEU A 175 15.61 19.96 -29.53
N GLY A 176 15.93 18.66 -29.55
CA GLY A 176 16.87 18.06 -30.51
C GLY A 176 16.45 18.26 -31.96
N ALA A 177 15.16 18.09 -32.28
CA ALA A 177 14.64 18.35 -33.62
C ALA A 177 14.75 19.84 -34.02
N ALA A 178 14.41 20.75 -33.10
CA ALA A 178 14.53 22.19 -33.33
C ALA A 178 15.99 22.61 -33.55
N VAL A 179 16.90 22.18 -32.68
CA VAL A 179 18.35 22.43 -32.81
C VAL A 179 18.90 21.82 -34.10
N GLY A 180 18.48 20.60 -34.46
CA GLY A 180 18.88 19.94 -35.69
C GLY A 180 18.48 20.72 -36.95
N SER A 181 17.23 21.19 -37.03
CA SER A 181 16.75 22.00 -38.16
C SER A 181 17.54 23.30 -38.28
N ARG A 182 17.79 23.99 -37.16
CA ARG A 182 18.56 25.25 -37.15
C ARG A 182 20.02 25.05 -37.50
N PHE A 183 20.62 23.93 -37.11
CA PHE A 183 21.99 23.60 -37.50
C PHE A 183 22.13 23.41 -39.01
N VAL A 184 21.16 22.77 -39.67
CA VAL A 184 21.13 22.62 -41.13
C VAL A 184 21.04 23.99 -41.82
N GLU A 185 20.14 24.86 -41.36
CA GLU A 185 20.02 26.23 -41.88
C GLU A 185 21.34 27.01 -41.74
N TYR A 186 21.99 26.92 -40.58
CA TYR A 186 23.26 27.56 -40.31
C TYR A 186 24.41 27.02 -41.18
N ASP A 187 24.49 25.70 -41.36
CA ASP A 187 25.51 25.08 -42.22
C ASP A 187 25.34 25.47 -43.69
N ASP A 188 24.10 25.57 -44.18
CA ASP A 188 23.80 26.05 -45.53
C ASP A 188 24.18 27.51 -45.73
N LEU A 189 23.91 28.39 -44.75
CA LEU A 189 24.36 29.78 -44.76
C LEU A 189 25.89 29.85 -44.81
N ARG A 190 26.57 29.09 -43.96
CA ARG A 190 28.03 29.04 -43.94
C ARG A 190 28.62 28.52 -45.26
N LYS A 191 28.00 27.52 -45.88
CA LYS A 191 28.41 27.01 -47.20
C LYS A 191 28.24 28.06 -48.30
N LYS A 192 27.16 28.84 -48.27
CA LYS A 192 26.93 29.94 -49.22
C LYS A 192 27.98 31.03 -49.05
N GLU A 193 28.23 31.48 -47.82
CA GLU A 193 29.26 32.48 -47.51
C GLU A 193 30.66 32.00 -47.94
N LYS A 194 31.00 30.74 -47.68
CA LYS A 194 32.25 30.14 -48.14
C LYS A 194 32.39 30.18 -49.67
N LYS A 195 31.35 29.79 -50.41
CA LYS A 195 31.35 29.85 -51.89
C LYS A 195 31.48 31.27 -52.40
N GLU A 196 30.82 32.24 -51.76
CA GLU A 196 30.95 33.66 -52.12
C GLU A 196 32.37 34.17 -51.89
N LEU A 197 33.00 33.82 -50.76
CA LEU A 197 34.39 34.15 -50.49
C LEU A 197 35.35 33.48 -51.47
N GLU A 198 35.15 32.21 -51.80
CA GLU A 198 35.94 31.48 -52.82
C GLU A 198 35.82 32.17 -54.19
N ASN A 199 34.61 32.52 -54.62
CA ASN A 199 34.39 33.26 -55.88
C ASN A 199 35.10 34.62 -55.87
N ARG A 200 35.08 35.32 -54.72
CA ARG A 200 35.74 36.62 -54.56
C ARG A 200 37.26 36.48 -54.63
N ILE A 201 37.82 35.41 -54.05
CA ILE A 201 39.25 35.09 -54.15
C ILE A 201 39.62 34.80 -55.61
N VAL A 202 38.85 33.96 -56.32
CA VAL A 202 39.12 33.66 -57.73
C VAL A 202 39.12 34.93 -58.56
N SER A 203 38.08 35.77 -58.44
CA SER A 203 38.00 37.06 -59.13
C SER A 203 39.18 37.98 -58.81
N LEU A 204 39.59 38.09 -57.54
CA LEU A 204 40.77 38.87 -57.15
C LEU A 204 42.08 38.28 -57.69
N THR A 205 42.20 36.95 -57.83
CA THR A 205 43.38 36.32 -58.42
C THR A 205 43.46 36.54 -59.93
N GLU A 206 42.30 36.54 -60.62
CA GLU A 206 42.22 36.89 -62.04
C GLU A 206 42.57 38.36 -62.27
N GLU A 207 42.03 39.29 -61.47
CA GLU A 207 42.37 40.71 -61.55
C GLU A 207 43.86 40.96 -61.28
N ASN A 208 44.44 40.30 -60.27
CA ASN A 208 45.89 40.37 -60.02
C ASN A 208 46.72 39.81 -61.18
N ARG A 209 46.25 38.76 -61.86
CA ARG A 209 46.90 38.21 -63.05
C ARG A 209 46.85 39.21 -64.21
N ASP A 210 45.70 39.86 -64.41
CA ASP A 210 45.51 40.87 -65.45
C ASP A 210 46.37 42.11 -65.20
N ILE A 211 46.41 42.63 -63.96
CA ILE A 211 47.32 43.71 -63.54
C ILE A 211 48.78 43.30 -63.79
N SER A 212 49.17 42.07 -63.41
CA SER A 212 50.52 41.57 -63.64
C SER A 212 50.87 41.49 -65.14
N SER A 213 49.90 41.12 -65.99
CA SER A 213 50.08 41.09 -67.44
C SER A 213 50.22 42.49 -68.04
N LEU A 214 49.41 43.45 -67.58
CA LEU A 214 49.48 44.87 -67.94
C LEU A 214 50.82 45.48 -67.54
N LEU A 215 51.28 45.24 -66.31
CA LEU A 215 52.59 45.69 -65.84
C LEU A 215 53.72 45.12 -66.69
N ARG A 216 53.66 43.82 -67.02
CA ARG A 216 54.67 43.20 -67.90
C ARG A 216 54.66 43.83 -69.29
N ALA A 217 53.49 44.07 -69.88
CA ALA A 217 53.35 44.73 -71.17
C ALA A 217 53.91 46.16 -71.13
N ALA A 218 53.55 46.94 -70.09
CA ALA A 218 54.05 48.30 -69.88
C ALA A 218 55.57 48.34 -69.68
N LEU A 219 56.15 47.38 -68.96
CA LEU A 219 57.60 47.25 -68.80
C LEU A 219 58.29 46.93 -70.13
N VAL A 220 57.75 46.01 -70.93
CA VAL A 220 58.30 45.69 -72.27
C VAL A 220 58.21 46.89 -73.20
N GLU A 221 57.10 47.62 -73.19
CA GLU A 221 56.94 48.84 -73.99
C GLU A 221 57.92 49.94 -73.52
N LYS A 222 58.07 50.13 -72.20
CA LYS A 222 59.09 51.02 -71.62
C LYS A 222 60.51 50.64 -72.08
N GLU A 223 60.91 49.37 -71.98
CA GLU A 223 62.24 48.93 -72.43
C GLU A 223 62.45 49.13 -73.93
N ALA A 224 61.42 48.88 -74.75
CA ALA A 224 61.48 49.13 -76.19
C ALA A 224 61.69 50.62 -76.48
N LEU A 225 60.98 51.50 -75.76
CA LEU A 225 61.12 52.94 -75.85
C LEU A 225 62.50 53.42 -75.39
N GLU A 226 63.00 52.92 -74.26
CA GLU A 226 64.36 53.22 -73.78
C GLU A 226 65.43 52.79 -74.79
N LYS A 227 65.26 51.64 -75.45
CA LYS A 227 66.15 51.20 -76.56
C LYS A 227 66.09 52.14 -77.75
N THR A 228 64.91 52.64 -78.14
CA THR A 228 64.80 53.64 -79.23
C THR A 228 65.42 54.98 -78.86
N LEU A 229 65.26 55.40 -77.60
CA LEU A 229 65.78 56.66 -77.09
C LEU A 229 67.31 56.62 -76.92
N ASN A 230 67.88 55.48 -76.49
CA ASN A 230 69.32 55.29 -76.37
C ASN A 230 70.04 55.18 -77.74
N LYS A 231 69.32 54.84 -78.82
CA LYS A 231 69.86 54.88 -80.20
C LYS A 231 69.99 56.31 -80.75
N GLN A 232 69.24 57.27 -80.21
CA GLN A 232 69.40 58.70 -80.51
C GLN A 232 70.40 59.35 -79.54
N LYS A 233 71.67 59.04 -79.75
CA LYS A 233 72.79 59.70 -79.08
C LYS A 233 73.22 60.86 -79.99
N ASP A 234 73.11 62.09 -79.48
CA ASP A 234 73.80 63.32 -79.95
C ASP A 234 73.00 64.50 -80.55
N SER A 235 71.67 64.60 -80.38
CA SER A 235 70.94 65.88 -80.63
C SER A 235 69.76 66.08 -79.67
N GLY A 236 69.83 67.12 -78.83
CA GLY A 236 68.82 67.44 -77.82
C GLY A 236 67.43 67.75 -78.39
N GLU A 237 67.35 68.26 -79.62
CA GLU A 237 66.08 68.60 -80.28
C GLU A 237 65.39 67.38 -80.92
N GLN A 238 66.15 66.45 -81.51
CA GLN A 238 65.58 65.21 -82.07
C GLN A 238 65.04 64.28 -80.99
N LYS A 239 65.68 64.27 -79.81
CA LYS A 239 65.26 63.49 -78.65
C LYS A 239 63.93 63.99 -78.07
N MET A 240 63.72 65.31 -78.04
CA MET A 240 62.47 65.92 -77.60
C MET A 240 61.30 65.62 -78.56
N GLY A 241 61.55 65.68 -79.88
CA GLY A 241 60.55 65.31 -80.90
C GLY A 241 60.13 63.84 -80.86
N ALA A 242 61.07 62.94 -80.60
CA ALA A 242 60.78 61.51 -80.41
C ALA A 242 59.95 61.26 -79.14
N ILE A 243 60.30 61.88 -78.02
CA ILE A 243 59.53 61.81 -76.77
C ILE A 243 58.09 62.29 -77.00
N MET A 244 57.89 63.35 -77.79
CA MET A 244 56.56 63.89 -78.06
C MET A 244 55.73 63.00 -79.00
N GLN A 245 56.33 62.38 -80.03
CA GLN A 245 55.63 61.37 -80.85
C GLN A 245 55.30 60.10 -80.08
N ILE A 246 56.19 59.67 -79.18
CA ILE A 246 55.98 58.51 -78.31
C ILE A 246 54.83 58.77 -77.33
N ALA A 247 54.81 59.94 -76.69
CA ALA A 247 53.70 60.37 -75.84
C ALA A 247 52.38 60.42 -76.62
N GLY A 248 52.40 60.92 -77.86
CA GLY A 248 51.23 60.95 -78.74
C GLY A 248 50.69 59.56 -79.11
N ARG A 249 51.56 58.60 -79.44
CA ARG A 249 51.14 57.21 -79.75
C ARG A 249 50.68 56.45 -78.50
N GLY A 250 51.31 56.68 -77.35
CA GLY A 250 50.91 56.09 -76.07
C GLY A 250 49.50 56.53 -75.67
N LEU A 251 49.20 57.83 -75.80
CA LEU A 251 47.89 58.41 -75.50
C LEU A 251 46.78 57.87 -76.42
N GLN A 252 47.13 57.62 -77.70
CA GLN A 252 46.21 57.08 -78.69
C GLN A 252 45.85 55.61 -78.44
N LYS A 253 46.77 54.80 -77.90
CA LYS A 253 46.54 53.39 -77.53
C LYS A 253 45.64 53.21 -76.30
N VAL A 254 45.67 54.16 -75.35
CA VAL A 254 44.81 54.14 -74.16
C VAL A 254 43.46 54.85 -74.37
N GLY A 255 43.07 55.12 -75.62
CA GLY A 255 41.73 55.57 -75.98
C GLY A 255 41.49 57.08 -75.94
N PHE A 256 42.52 57.91 -75.71
CA PHE A 256 42.41 59.37 -75.83
C PHE A 256 42.88 59.82 -77.23
N GLY A 257 42.02 59.64 -78.24
CA GLY A 257 42.31 60.00 -79.63
C GLY A 257 41.19 60.82 -80.28
N PHE A 258 41.47 62.09 -80.58
CA PHE A 258 40.64 62.94 -81.44
C PHE A 258 40.73 62.44 -82.90
N VAL A 259 39.58 62.19 -83.51
CA VAL A 259 39.42 61.57 -84.84
C VAL A 259 39.78 62.56 -85.94
N MET A 260 40.71 62.19 -86.83
CA MET A 260 40.79 62.74 -88.18
C MET A 260 41.16 61.60 -89.15
N GLY A 261 40.27 61.35 -90.11
CA GLY A 261 40.35 60.22 -91.04
C GLY A 261 41.05 60.53 -92.37
N VAL A 262 40.79 59.63 -93.34
CA VAL A 262 41.21 59.57 -94.76
C VAL A 262 42.48 58.71 -94.99
N ILE A 263 42.35 57.43 -95.36
CA ILE A 263 42.15 56.79 -96.70
C ILE A 263 43.41 56.80 -97.59
N ALA A 264 43.89 55.60 -97.93
CA ALA A 264 44.62 55.15 -99.14
C ALA A 264 45.56 54.01 -98.71
N GLY A 265 45.75 52.90 -99.42
CA GLY A 265 45.40 52.50 -100.77
C GLY A 265 46.10 51.15 -101.03
N GLU A 266 45.57 50.43 -102.01
CA GLU A 266 45.89 49.07 -102.45
C GLU A 266 47.37 48.84 -102.81
N SER A 267 47.81 47.57 -102.82
CA SER A 267 48.46 46.95 -104.00
C SER A 267 48.66 45.44 -103.83
N HIS A 268 48.41 44.79 -104.96
CA HIS A 268 48.50 43.37 -105.33
C HIS A 268 49.95 42.88 -105.53
N SER A 269 50.03 41.60 -105.98
CA SER A 269 51.16 40.91 -106.65
C SER A 269 52.09 40.12 -105.71
N ASP A 270 52.51 38.87 -105.98
CA ASP A 270 52.73 38.10 -107.22
C ASP A 270 52.67 36.58 -106.89
N GLN A 271 51.78 35.80 -107.52
CA GLN A 271 52.04 34.82 -108.60
C GLN A 271 53.49 34.55 -109.03
N LEU A 272 53.84 33.26 -109.19
CA LEU A 272 54.81 32.62 -110.11
C LEU A 272 54.87 31.12 -109.71
N SER A 273 54.82 30.07 -110.53
CA SER A 273 54.86 29.85 -111.99
C SER A 273 54.40 28.40 -112.26
N SER A 274 53.50 28.13 -113.21
CA SER A 274 53.73 27.58 -114.57
C SER A 274 54.47 26.24 -114.67
N ALA A 275 53.79 25.17 -115.14
CA ALA A 275 53.88 24.58 -116.50
C ALA A 275 54.96 23.48 -116.60
N SER A 276 54.60 22.22 -116.83
CA SER A 276 54.26 21.56 -118.12
C SER A 276 55.45 20.80 -118.73
N ALA A 277 55.32 19.47 -118.71
CA ALA A 277 55.65 18.48 -119.75
C ALA A 277 57.04 18.42 -120.44
N ASN A 278 57.63 17.23 -120.28
CA ASN A 278 58.31 16.35 -121.25
C ASN A 278 59.86 16.31 -121.35
N SER A 279 60.36 15.06 -121.21
CA SER A 279 61.43 14.37 -121.97
C SER A 279 62.88 14.86 -121.73
N ASP A 280 63.93 14.06 -121.54
CA ASP A 280 64.22 12.69 -121.99
C ASP A 280 65.39 12.09 -121.17
N SER A 281 65.48 10.75 -121.16
CA SER A 281 66.75 9.98 -121.14
C SER A 281 67.71 10.13 -119.93
N SER A 282 67.57 9.28 -118.91
CA SER A 282 68.68 8.45 -118.39
C SER A 282 68.25 7.50 -117.27
N GLU A 283 68.66 6.23 -117.36
CA GLU A 283 68.83 5.26 -116.26
C GLU A 283 67.57 4.58 -115.66
N CYS A 284 67.19 3.49 -116.33
CA CYS A 284 66.12 2.54 -116.00
C CYS A 284 66.33 1.71 -114.70
N ASP A 285 67.27 2.09 -113.83
CA ASP A 285 67.62 1.34 -112.60
C ASP A 285 67.19 2.05 -111.30
N GLU A 286 67.00 3.38 -111.28
CA GLU A 286 66.69 4.13 -110.04
C GLU A 286 65.19 4.27 -109.72
N GLU A 287 64.32 4.19 -110.74
CA GLU A 287 62.86 4.22 -110.57
C GLU A 287 62.31 2.89 -110.04
N VAL A 288 62.90 1.76 -110.44
CA VAL A 288 62.54 0.43 -109.94
C VAL A 288 62.94 0.30 -108.46
N VAL A 289 64.09 0.85 -108.08
CA VAL A 289 64.55 0.91 -106.68
C VAL A 289 63.67 1.86 -105.85
N SER A 290 63.24 2.98 -106.40
CA SER A 290 62.31 3.91 -105.73
C SER A 290 60.91 3.31 -105.55
N LEU A 291 60.36 2.66 -106.57
CA LEU A 291 59.07 1.96 -106.51
C LEU A 291 59.14 0.76 -105.54
N ALA A 292 60.21 -0.03 -105.56
CA ALA A 292 60.42 -1.10 -104.60
C ALA A 292 60.52 -0.56 -103.16
N SER A 293 61.18 0.58 -102.94
CA SER A 293 61.27 1.21 -101.61
C SER A 293 59.92 1.75 -101.11
N THR A 294 59.08 2.29 -102.01
CA THR A 294 57.74 2.78 -101.65
C THR A 294 56.79 1.62 -101.36
N VAL A 295 56.85 0.54 -102.13
CA VAL A 295 56.08 -0.69 -101.86
C VAL A 295 56.53 -1.35 -100.55
N ASP A 296 57.84 -1.45 -100.28
CA ASP A 296 58.37 -1.99 -99.02
C ASP A 296 57.97 -1.11 -97.81
N SER A 297 57.99 0.22 -97.96
CA SER A 297 57.50 1.17 -96.96
C SER A 297 56.00 0.97 -96.69
N ILE A 298 55.18 0.83 -97.73
CA ILE A 298 53.75 0.57 -97.61
C ILE A 298 53.50 -0.80 -96.96
N MET A 299 54.22 -1.84 -97.35
CA MET A 299 54.09 -3.18 -96.75
C MET A 299 54.50 -3.19 -95.27
N LYS A 300 55.59 -2.51 -94.89
CA LYS A 300 55.99 -2.36 -93.49
C LYS A 300 54.94 -1.60 -92.68
N ARG A 301 54.38 -0.51 -93.25
CA ARG A 301 53.28 0.25 -92.64
C ARG A 301 52.03 -0.61 -92.44
N LEU A 302 51.59 -1.33 -93.47
CA LEU A 302 50.44 -2.23 -93.39
C LEU A 302 50.67 -3.38 -92.39
N ARG A 303 51.87 -3.95 -92.34
CA ARG A 303 52.22 -4.97 -91.33
C ARG A 303 52.15 -4.41 -89.91
N HIS A 304 52.63 -3.19 -89.72
CA HIS A 304 52.55 -2.49 -88.44
C HIS A 304 51.09 -2.25 -88.03
N GLU A 305 50.28 -1.73 -88.95
CA GLU A 305 48.84 -1.50 -88.73
C GLU A 305 48.08 -2.81 -88.43
N VAL A 306 48.41 -3.91 -89.13
CA VAL A 306 47.84 -5.23 -88.83
C VAL A 306 48.24 -5.72 -87.43
N THR A 307 49.47 -5.45 -86.97
CA THR A 307 49.87 -5.78 -85.60
C THR A 307 49.16 -4.92 -84.56
N GLU A 308 49.01 -3.62 -84.81
CA GLU A 308 48.30 -2.68 -83.93
C GLU A 308 46.81 -3.05 -83.82
N LEU A 309 46.13 -3.34 -84.94
CA LEU A 309 44.73 -3.75 -84.93
C LEU A 309 44.51 -5.08 -84.19
N ARG A 310 45.46 -6.02 -84.28
CA ARG A 310 45.38 -7.28 -83.51
C ARG A 310 45.56 -7.04 -82.02
N GLN A 311 46.49 -6.17 -81.64
CA GLN A 311 46.69 -5.79 -80.25
C GLN A 311 45.43 -5.11 -79.71
N ALA A 312 44.87 -4.13 -80.43
CA ALA A 312 43.64 -3.45 -80.05
C ALA A 312 42.47 -4.43 -79.91
N LEU A 313 42.31 -5.38 -80.84
CA LEU A 313 41.28 -6.41 -80.75
C LEU A 313 41.42 -7.29 -79.49
N GLU A 314 42.66 -7.64 -79.13
CA GLU A 314 42.92 -8.44 -77.94
C GLU A 314 42.69 -7.63 -76.65
N GLU A 315 43.05 -6.36 -76.64
CA GLU A 315 42.73 -5.41 -75.56
C GLU A 315 41.21 -5.30 -75.37
N TYR A 316 40.44 -5.09 -76.45
CA TYR A 316 38.97 -5.07 -76.39
C TYR A 316 38.36 -6.38 -75.90
N ARG A 317 38.92 -7.54 -76.28
CA ARG A 317 38.45 -8.84 -75.77
C ARG A 317 38.70 -8.96 -74.28
N SER A 318 39.89 -8.59 -73.82
CA SER A 318 40.26 -8.63 -72.41
C SER A 318 39.38 -7.69 -71.56
N GLU A 319 39.07 -6.49 -72.07
CA GLU A 319 38.16 -5.55 -71.43
C GLU A 319 36.73 -6.10 -71.39
N ASN A 320 36.25 -6.72 -72.47
CA ASN A 320 34.93 -7.35 -72.50
C ASN A 320 34.82 -8.54 -71.53
N GLU A 321 35.85 -9.38 -71.42
CA GLU A 321 35.92 -10.45 -70.42
C GLU A 321 35.91 -9.90 -68.98
N HIS A 322 36.64 -8.80 -68.75
CA HIS A 322 36.64 -8.12 -67.45
C HIS A 322 35.25 -7.56 -67.10
N LEU A 323 34.59 -6.89 -68.04
CA LEU A 323 33.23 -6.39 -67.86
C LEU A 323 32.24 -7.52 -67.61
N LEU A 324 32.34 -8.63 -68.34
CA LEU A 324 31.51 -9.83 -68.09
C LEU A 324 31.75 -10.40 -66.68
N SER A 325 32.99 -10.44 -66.20
CA SER A 325 33.29 -10.85 -64.82
C SER A 325 32.67 -9.90 -63.79
N LEU A 326 32.70 -8.59 -64.04
CA LEU A 326 32.08 -7.60 -63.15
C LEU A 326 30.56 -7.74 -63.12
N VAL A 327 29.94 -7.93 -64.28
CA VAL A 327 28.49 -8.17 -64.41
C VAL A 327 28.08 -9.45 -63.69
N ASN A 328 28.82 -10.55 -63.85
CA ASN A 328 28.54 -11.80 -63.14
C ASN A 328 28.64 -11.63 -61.62
N LYS A 329 29.69 -10.96 -61.13
CA LYS A 329 29.83 -10.65 -59.69
C LYS A 329 28.70 -9.77 -59.18
N GLN A 330 28.23 -8.83 -59.98
CA GLN A 330 27.10 -7.99 -59.62
C GLN A 330 25.78 -8.79 -59.60
N ALA A 331 25.58 -9.70 -60.55
CA ALA A 331 24.43 -10.60 -60.57
C ALA A 331 24.40 -11.54 -59.36
N GLU A 332 25.56 -12.11 -58.98
CA GLU A 332 25.69 -12.94 -57.77
C GLU A 332 25.30 -12.15 -56.51
N LYS A 333 25.82 -10.93 -56.35
CA LYS A 333 25.46 -10.06 -55.22
C LYS A 333 23.98 -9.72 -55.18
N ILE A 334 23.37 -9.43 -56.32
CA ILE A 334 21.93 -9.14 -56.39
C ILE A 334 21.11 -10.35 -55.90
N VAL A 335 21.51 -11.57 -56.27
CA VAL A 335 20.83 -12.79 -55.81
C VAL A 335 21.03 -13.02 -54.31
N GLU A 336 22.23 -12.79 -53.80
CA GLU A 336 22.51 -12.87 -52.35
C GLU A 336 21.69 -11.84 -51.56
N GLU A 337 21.63 -10.59 -52.02
CA GLU A 337 20.83 -9.52 -51.41
C GLU A 337 19.32 -9.84 -51.50
N GLU A 338 18.84 -10.39 -52.60
CA GLU A 338 17.45 -10.82 -52.76
C GLU A 338 17.08 -11.91 -51.73
N HIS A 339 17.98 -12.87 -51.50
CA HIS A 339 17.77 -13.92 -50.51
C HIS A 339 17.76 -13.34 -49.09
N HIS A 340 18.67 -12.40 -48.80
CA HIS A 340 18.71 -11.72 -47.51
C HIS A 340 17.43 -10.91 -47.24
N ILE A 341 16.89 -10.23 -48.25
CA ILE A 341 15.62 -9.51 -48.14
C ILE A 341 14.48 -10.48 -47.83
N LYS A 342 14.40 -11.62 -48.50
CA LYS A 342 13.37 -12.65 -48.22
C LYS A 342 13.43 -13.18 -46.80
N ASP A 343 14.63 -13.44 -46.28
CA ASP A 343 14.82 -13.91 -44.90
C ASP A 343 14.35 -12.84 -43.89
N LEU A 344 14.63 -11.56 -44.17
CA LEU A 344 14.15 -10.43 -43.35
C LEU A 344 12.62 -10.29 -43.39
N GLU A 345 11.99 -10.46 -44.56
CA GLU A 345 10.52 -10.42 -44.68
C GLU A 345 9.85 -11.57 -43.91
N GLU A 346 10.45 -12.77 -43.89
CA GLU A 346 9.93 -13.89 -43.10
C GLU A 346 10.07 -13.63 -41.59
N GLN A 347 11.21 -13.08 -41.17
CA GLN A 347 11.40 -12.65 -39.78
C GLN A 347 10.40 -11.57 -39.38
N GLU A 348 10.15 -10.58 -40.23
CA GLU A 348 9.15 -9.53 -39.99
C GLU A 348 7.75 -10.13 -39.83
N LYS A 349 7.34 -11.04 -40.71
CA LYS A 349 6.04 -11.74 -40.61
C LYS A 349 5.92 -12.53 -39.32
N MET A 350 6.97 -13.26 -38.93
CA MET A 350 6.98 -14.03 -37.69
C MET A 350 6.90 -13.14 -36.45
N ILE A 351 7.68 -12.06 -36.40
CA ILE A 351 7.63 -11.09 -35.30
C ILE A 351 6.26 -10.42 -35.25
N THR A 352 5.69 -10.04 -36.38
CA THR A 352 4.36 -9.42 -36.45
C THR A 352 3.29 -10.34 -35.87
N LYS A 353 3.30 -11.62 -36.25
CA LYS A 353 2.38 -12.61 -35.70
C LYS A 353 2.56 -12.79 -34.19
N ASN A 354 3.81 -12.88 -33.71
CA ASN A 354 4.08 -13.00 -32.27
C ASN A 354 3.59 -11.76 -31.50
N VAL A 355 3.76 -10.56 -32.05
CA VAL A 355 3.24 -9.33 -31.45
C VAL A 355 1.71 -9.36 -31.40
N GLU A 356 1.04 -9.79 -32.47
CA GLU A 356 -0.43 -9.95 -32.47
C GLU A 356 -0.90 -10.93 -31.39
N GLU A 357 -0.27 -12.10 -31.26
CA GLU A 357 -0.58 -13.09 -30.22
C GLU A 357 -0.37 -12.52 -28.81
N LEU A 358 0.79 -11.90 -28.53
CA LEU A 358 1.06 -11.26 -27.25
C LEU A 358 0.07 -10.11 -26.95
N THR A 359 -0.34 -9.34 -27.96
CA THR A 359 -1.35 -8.28 -27.74
C THR A 359 -2.72 -8.84 -27.42
N ALA A 360 -3.08 -10.03 -27.92
CA ALA A 360 -4.31 -10.72 -27.56
C ALA A 360 -4.25 -11.24 -26.12
N GLU A 361 -3.13 -11.88 -25.72
CA GLU A 361 -2.91 -12.35 -24.34
C GLU A 361 -2.93 -11.20 -23.33
N ILE A 362 -2.31 -10.06 -23.66
CA ILE A 362 -2.34 -8.86 -22.80
C ILE A 362 -3.78 -8.35 -22.62
N LYS A 363 -4.61 -8.38 -23.67
CA LYS A 363 -6.02 -7.97 -23.57
C LYS A 363 -6.82 -8.92 -22.67
N GLU A 364 -6.66 -10.23 -22.86
CA GLU A 364 -7.33 -11.24 -22.03
C GLU A 364 -6.92 -11.12 -20.56
N ALA A 365 -5.62 -10.98 -20.27
CA ALA A 365 -5.11 -10.76 -18.92
C ALA A 365 -5.61 -9.43 -18.31
N GLY A 366 -5.77 -8.39 -19.13
CA GLY A 366 -6.37 -7.12 -18.73
C GLY A 366 -7.84 -7.26 -18.31
N GLU A 367 -8.63 -8.02 -19.07
CA GLU A 367 -10.03 -8.32 -18.75
C GLU A 367 -10.17 -9.19 -17.50
N GLU A 368 -9.31 -10.20 -17.35
CA GLU A 368 -9.19 -11.03 -16.15
C GLU A 368 -8.92 -10.15 -14.91
N THR A 369 -7.92 -9.26 -15.01
CA THR A 369 -7.56 -8.32 -13.93
C THR A 369 -8.72 -7.39 -13.59
N ALA A 370 -9.49 -6.93 -14.58
CA ALA A 370 -10.67 -6.11 -14.34
C ALA A 370 -11.77 -6.89 -13.59
N ARG A 371 -12.01 -8.16 -13.97
CA ARG A 371 -12.97 -9.04 -13.28
C ARG A 371 -12.58 -9.30 -11.83
N TRP A 372 -11.30 -9.61 -11.56
CA TRP A 372 -10.83 -9.81 -10.18
C TRP A 372 -10.92 -8.52 -9.35
N ARG A 373 -10.64 -7.36 -9.96
CA ARG A 373 -10.80 -6.07 -9.27
C ARG A 373 -12.25 -5.83 -8.85
N GLU A 374 -13.21 -6.03 -9.74
CA GLU A 374 -14.63 -5.86 -9.45
C GLU A 374 -15.10 -6.83 -8.34
N ALA A 375 -14.66 -8.08 -8.39
CA ALA A 375 -14.96 -9.05 -7.33
C ALA A 375 -14.42 -8.60 -5.97
N CYS A 376 -13.18 -8.11 -5.90
CA CYS A 376 -12.60 -7.58 -4.66
C CYS A 376 -13.34 -6.33 -4.16
N GLU A 377 -13.78 -5.44 -5.07
CA GLU A 377 -14.56 -4.25 -4.69
C GLU A 377 -15.90 -4.65 -4.06
N LEU A 378 -16.60 -5.62 -4.64
CA LEU A 378 -17.85 -6.16 -4.10
C LEU A 378 -17.66 -6.84 -2.74
N GLU A 379 -16.58 -7.61 -2.56
CA GLU A 379 -16.25 -8.21 -1.26
C GLU A 379 -15.96 -7.16 -0.19
N VAL A 380 -15.25 -6.09 -0.54
CA VAL A 380 -14.99 -4.96 0.37
C VAL A 380 -16.29 -4.24 0.73
N GLU A 381 -17.20 -4.04 -0.22
CA GLU A 381 -18.52 -3.44 0.05
C GLU A 381 -19.37 -4.33 0.96
N ALA A 382 -19.40 -5.64 0.71
CA ALA A 382 -20.06 -6.61 1.58
C ALA A 382 -19.45 -6.60 2.99
N GLY A 383 -18.13 -6.58 3.10
CA GLY A 383 -17.41 -6.48 4.38
C GLY A 383 -17.76 -5.21 5.15
N LYS A 384 -17.83 -4.05 4.47
CA LYS A 384 -18.27 -2.79 5.07
C LYS A 384 -19.70 -2.87 5.60
N ALA A 385 -20.62 -3.50 4.86
CA ALA A 385 -22.00 -3.68 5.29
C ALA A 385 -22.09 -4.53 6.58
N VAL A 386 -21.35 -5.64 6.64
CA VAL A 386 -21.28 -6.50 7.82
C VAL A 386 -20.71 -5.76 9.04
N ILE A 387 -19.64 -4.97 8.84
CA ILE A 387 -19.06 -4.16 9.92
C ILE A 387 -20.08 -3.16 10.46
N LEU A 388 -20.82 -2.47 9.58
CA LEU A 388 -21.86 -1.53 10.00
C LEU A 388 -22.98 -2.21 10.81
N ASP A 389 -23.36 -3.44 10.47
CA ASP A 389 -24.36 -4.18 11.23
C ASP A 389 -23.82 -4.66 12.59
N LEU A 390 -22.59 -5.15 12.64
CA LEU A 390 -21.91 -5.48 13.91
C LEU A 390 -21.76 -4.26 14.82
N GLU A 391 -21.45 -3.09 14.27
CA GLU A 391 -21.38 -1.84 15.05
C GLU A 391 -22.73 -1.46 15.67
N LYS A 392 -23.85 -1.67 14.95
CA LYS A 392 -25.20 -1.48 15.50
C LYS A 392 -25.49 -2.47 16.62
N GLU A 393 -25.17 -3.76 16.43
CA GLU A 393 -25.36 -4.78 17.48
C GLU A 393 -24.54 -4.47 18.73
N VAL A 394 -23.27 -4.08 18.57
CA VAL A 394 -22.41 -3.66 19.68
C VAL A 394 -22.99 -2.44 20.39
N ALA A 395 -23.58 -1.48 19.66
CA ALA A 395 -24.22 -0.32 20.27
C ALA A 395 -25.45 -0.73 21.12
N LEU A 396 -26.30 -1.62 20.60
CA LEU A 396 -27.46 -2.16 21.32
C LEU A 396 -27.04 -2.93 22.57
N LEU A 397 -26.08 -3.85 22.45
CA LEU A 397 -25.55 -4.62 23.58
C LEU A 397 -24.92 -3.72 24.65
N LYS A 398 -24.22 -2.65 24.25
CA LYS A 398 -23.70 -1.65 25.20
C LYS A 398 -24.82 -0.93 25.94
N GLU A 399 -25.93 -0.63 25.27
CA GLU A 399 -27.07 0.01 25.92
C GLU A 399 -27.78 -0.96 26.89
N GLU A 400 -27.98 -2.21 26.49
CA GLU A 400 -28.52 -3.27 27.34
C GLU A 400 -27.65 -3.52 28.57
N LEU A 401 -26.32 -3.59 28.40
CA LEU A 401 -25.37 -3.71 29.51
C LEU A 401 -25.48 -2.53 30.48
N LYS A 402 -25.67 -1.31 29.97
CA LYS A 402 -25.90 -0.14 30.84
C LYS A 402 -27.21 -0.27 31.62
N ARG A 403 -28.30 -0.72 30.98
CA ARG A 403 -29.60 -0.92 31.65
C ARG A 403 -29.52 -2.01 32.73
N THR A 404 -28.90 -3.15 32.44
CA THR A 404 -28.75 -4.25 33.41
C THR A 404 -27.86 -3.84 34.58
N LYS A 405 -26.79 -3.08 34.33
CA LYS A 405 -25.95 -2.52 35.41
C LYS A 405 -26.74 -1.59 36.32
N LEU A 406 -27.54 -0.67 35.78
CA LEU A 406 -28.40 0.21 36.57
C LEU A 406 -29.44 -0.59 37.39
N ALA A 407 -30.04 -1.62 36.79
CA ALA A 407 -30.97 -2.50 37.49
C ALA A 407 -30.30 -3.28 38.64
N LEU A 408 -29.06 -3.76 38.42
CA LEU A 408 -28.26 -4.42 39.43
C LEU A 408 -27.91 -3.48 40.59
N ASP A 409 -27.48 -2.25 40.29
CA ASP A 409 -27.16 -1.25 41.31
C ASP A 409 -28.41 -0.91 42.15
N ALA A 410 -29.57 -0.78 41.52
CA ALA A 410 -30.85 -0.60 42.22
C ALA A 410 -31.21 -1.79 43.13
N ALA A 411 -31.01 -3.02 42.64
CA ALA A 411 -31.24 -4.24 43.42
C ALA A 411 -30.29 -4.35 44.62
N ASN A 412 -29.01 -4.03 44.45
CA ASN A 412 -28.01 -4.00 45.52
C ASN A 412 -28.36 -2.95 46.58
N ASN A 413 -28.79 -1.76 46.17
CA ASN A 413 -29.27 -0.74 47.11
C ASN A 413 -30.48 -1.22 47.92
N LYS A 414 -31.44 -1.90 47.26
CA LYS A 414 -32.60 -2.50 47.94
C LYS A 414 -32.21 -3.61 48.91
N LEU A 415 -31.26 -4.46 48.53
CA LEU A 415 -30.72 -5.50 49.41
C LEU A 415 -30.09 -4.89 50.67
N HIS A 416 -29.23 -3.89 50.50
CA HIS A 416 -28.59 -3.19 51.61
C HIS A 416 -29.60 -2.50 52.56
N LEU A 417 -30.69 -1.92 52.02
CA LEU A 417 -31.78 -1.39 52.84
C LEU A 417 -32.50 -2.49 53.63
N LYS A 418 -32.78 -3.64 53.01
CA LYS A 418 -33.37 -4.80 53.70
C LYS A 418 -32.45 -5.36 54.78
N GLU A 419 -31.14 -5.41 54.55
CA GLU A 419 -30.16 -5.82 55.57
C GLU A 419 -30.15 -4.86 56.76
N LYS A 420 -30.18 -3.55 56.53
CA LYS A 420 -30.29 -2.54 57.59
C LYS A 420 -31.60 -2.70 58.37
N LEU A 421 -32.72 -2.89 57.66
CA LEU A 421 -34.03 -3.10 58.27
C LEU A 421 -34.02 -4.36 59.14
N ALA A 422 -33.46 -5.47 58.65
CA ALA A 422 -33.32 -6.71 59.41
C ALA A 422 -32.47 -6.51 60.66
N LYS A 423 -31.32 -5.83 60.56
CA LYS A 423 -30.49 -5.48 61.74
C LYS A 423 -31.25 -4.65 62.76
N THR A 424 -32.02 -3.66 62.33
CA THR A 424 -32.84 -2.83 63.25
C THR A 424 -33.98 -3.61 63.87
N ALA A 425 -34.64 -4.50 63.12
CA ALA A 425 -35.70 -5.35 63.62
C ALA A 425 -35.16 -6.35 64.67
N MET A 426 -34.00 -6.97 64.40
CA MET A 426 -33.33 -7.84 65.37
C MET A 426 -32.93 -7.08 66.65
N ALA A 427 -32.41 -5.86 66.54
CA ALA A 427 -32.09 -5.04 67.69
C ALA A 427 -33.33 -4.64 68.50
N ALA A 428 -34.43 -4.28 67.83
CA ALA A 428 -35.71 -3.97 68.46
C ALA A 428 -36.31 -5.20 69.16
N GLN A 429 -36.25 -6.37 68.53
CA GLN A 429 -36.66 -7.64 69.13
C GLN A 429 -35.83 -7.96 70.38
N ALA A 430 -34.50 -7.87 70.32
CA ALA A 430 -33.64 -8.11 71.46
C ALA A 430 -33.93 -7.13 72.63
N ALA A 431 -34.22 -5.86 72.32
CA ALA A 431 -34.65 -4.89 73.32
C ALA A 431 -36.01 -5.26 73.94
N ALA A 432 -36.99 -5.68 73.14
CA ALA A 432 -38.29 -6.13 73.61
C ALA A 432 -38.18 -7.38 74.51
N GLU A 433 -37.40 -8.38 74.10
CA GLU A 433 -37.12 -9.58 74.90
C GLU A 433 -36.44 -9.23 76.23
N ALA A 434 -35.48 -8.30 76.24
CA ALA A 434 -34.86 -7.83 77.47
C ALA A 434 -35.85 -7.14 78.42
N THR A 435 -36.79 -6.35 77.88
CA THR A 435 -37.85 -5.73 78.69
C THR A 435 -38.83 -6.75 79.26
N LEU A 436 -39.19 -7.78 78.48
CA LEU A 436 -40.06 -8.86 78.93
C LEU A 436 -39.38 -9.68 80.03
N GLN A 437 -38.10 -10.06 79.85
CA GLN A 437 -37.33 -10.75 80.90
C GLN A 437 -37.20 -9.92 82.18
N LEU A 438 -37.06 -8.59 82.07
CA LEU A 438 -37.04 -7.70 83.24
C LEU A 438 -38.40 -7.65 83.94
N ALA A 439 -39.50 -7.60 83.18
CA ALA A 439 -40.85 -7.65 83.72
C ALA A 439 -41.11 -8.99 84.42
N ASP A 440 -40.71 -10.12 83.83
CA ASP A 440 -40.81 -11.44 84.42
C ASP A 440 -40.03 -11.54 85.74
N LYS A 441 -38.78 -11.07 85.76
CA LYS A 441 -37.96 -11.01 86.99
C LYS A 441 -38.60 -10.15 88.08
N ARG A 442 -39.14 -8.97 87.72
CA ARG A 442 -39.87 -8.10 88.67
C ARG A 442 -41.13 -8.78 89.18
N SER A 443 -41.90 -9.43 88.30
CA SER A 443 -43.12 -10.14 88.68
C SER A 443 -42.82 -11.30 89.63
N ALA A 444 -41.72 -12.04 89.41
CA ALA A 444 -41.26 -13.10 90.29
C ALA A 444 -40.87 -12.55 91.67
N GLY A 445 -40.07 -11.48 91.71
CA GLY A 445 -39.73 -10.82 92.98
C GLY A 445 -40.96 -10.25 93.73
N PHE A 446 -41.96 -9.73 93.01
CA PHE A 446 -43.22 -9.33 93.62
C PHE A 446 -44.01 -10.52 94.17
N ARG A 447 -44.05 -11.66 93.46
CA ARG A 447 -44.68 -12.89 93.96
C ARG A 447 -44.02 -13.38 95.25
N GLU A 448 -42.69 -13.47 95.27
CA GLU A 448 -41.93 -13.85 96.48
C GLU A 448 -42.22 -12.90 97.65
N ARG A 449 -42.32 -11.59 97.39
CA ARG A 449 -42.65 -10.61 98.44
C ARG A 449 -44.08 -10.74 98.93
N ILE A 450 -45.04 -11.01 98.04
CA ILE A 450 -46.43 -11.27 98.41
C ILE A 450 -46.52 -12.55 99.24
N GLU A 451 -45.84 -13.63 98.83
CA GLU A 451 -45.78 -14.89 99.56
C GLU A 451 -45.19 -14.70 100.97
N GLU A 452 -44.09 -13.95 101.11
CA GLU A 452 -43.50 -13.64 102.41
C GLU A 452 -44.43 -12.78 103.28
N LEU A 453 -45.08 -11.76 102.71
CA LEU A 453 -46.07 -10.96 103.43
C LEU A 453 -47.28 -11.79 103.84
N THR A 454 -47.71 -12.74 103.01
CA THR A 454 -48.81 -13.68 103.32
C THR A 454 -48.40 -14.62 104.44
N ARG A 455 -47.18 -15.16 104.41
CA ARG A 455 -46.59 -15.98 105.48
C ARG A 455 -46.51 -15.20 106.80
N GLN A 456 -46.05 -13.94 106.75
CA GLN A 456 -46.04 -13.06 107.92
C GLN A 456 -47.45 -12.79 108.45
N LEU A 457 -48.44 -12.61 107.57
CA LEU A 457 -49.83 -12.42 107.96
C LEU A 457 -50.42 -13.69 108.58
N GLU A 458 -50.09 -14.87 108.06
CA GLU A 458 -50.46 -16.16 108.64
C GLU A 458 -49.83 -16.34 110.02
N GLU A 459 -48.52 -16.12 110.17
CA GLU A 459 -47.81 -16.17 111.45
C GLU A 459 -48.36 -15.16 112.46
N GLU A 460 -48.66 -13.93 112.04
CA GLU A 460 -49.27 -12.90 112.89
C GLU A 460 -50.72 -13.27 113.23
N SER A 461 -51.47 -13.90 112.33
CA SER A 461 -52.81 -14.41 112.61
C SER A 461 -52.80 -15.59 113.59
N GLU A 462 -51.78 -16.45 113.54
CA GLU A 462 -51.57 -17.53 114.50
C GLU A 462 -51.09 -16.99 115.86
N HIS A 463 -50.22 -15.96 115.86
CA HIS A 463 -49.83 -15.23 117.06
C HIS A 463 -50.98 -14.44 117.67
N SER A 464 -51.84 -13.86 116.83
CA SER A 464 -53.09 -13.22 117.20
C SER A 464 -54.03 -14.26 117.77
N ALA A 465 -54.27 -15.40 117.12
CA ALA A 465 -55.09 -16.52 117.64
C ALA A 465 -54.54 -17.11 118.96
N ARG A 466 -53.21 -17.09 119.18
CA ARG A 466 -52.57 -17.42 120.47
C ARG A 466 -52.76 -16.33 121.53
N ARG A 467 -52.83 -15.04 121.17
CA ARG A 467 -53.17 -13.92 122.07
C ARG A 467 -54.69 -13.75 122.29
N GLU A 468 -55.52 -14.08 121.30
CA GLU A 468 -56.99 -13.99 121.26
C GLU A 468 -57.64 -15.05 122.15
N LYS A 469 -56.90 -16.11 122.54
CA LYS A 469 -57.34 -17.06 123.57
C LYS A 469 -57.33 -16.51 124.99
N SER A 470 -56.87 -15.26 125.22
CA SER A 470 -56.88 -14.62 126.55
C SER A 470 -57.67 -13.32 126.68
N ARG A 471 -58.27 -12.76 125.62
CA ARG A 471 -59.23 -11.64 125.76
C ARG A 471 -60.33 -11.71 124.70
N ARG A 472 -61.53 -12.11 125.15
CA ARG A 472 -62.78 -11.84 124.43
C ARG A 472 -62.91 -10.32 124.24
N GLU A 473 -63.21 -9.86 123.03
CA GLU A 473 -64.39 -9.04 122.79
C GLU A 473 -64.65 -8.94 121.28
N ARG A 474 -65.91 -9.08 120.92
CA ARG A 474 -66.47 -9.02 119.59
C ARG A 474 -66.40 -7.59 119.05
N ARG A 475 -66.00 -7.42 117.79
CA ARG A 475 -66.70 -6.60 116.77
C ARG A 475 -65.91 -6.61 115.46
N ARG A 476 -66.52 -7.15 114.39
CA ARG A 476 -66.07 -6.99 113.00
C ARG A 476 -66.02 -5.51 112.66
N ILE A 477 -64.86 -5.07 112.19
CA ILE A 477 -64.63 -3.78 111.57
C ILE A 477 -65.11 -3.88 110.10
N ILE A 478 -65.92 -2.92 109.69
CA ILE A 478 -66.27 -2.63 108.29
C ILE A 478 -65.17 -1.70 107.75
N LEU A 479 -64.70 -1.86 106.51
CA LEU A 479 -64.29 -0.78 105.58
C LEU A 479 -64.04 -1.36 104.16
N PRO A 480 -63.94 -0.55 103.09
CA PRO A 480 -64.84 -0.57 101.94
C PRO A 480 -64.13 -0.80 100.59
N GLU A 481 -64.89 -1.11 99.54
CA GLU A 481 -64.38 -1.10 98.17
C GLU A 481 -64.13 0.36 97.74
N MET A 482 -62.88 0.66 97.40
CA MET A 482 -62.48 1.90 96.74
C MET A 482 -62.51 1.71 95.22
N GLU A 483 -63.20 2.64 94.56
CA GLU A 483 -63.07 2.95 93.14
C GLU A 483 -61.60 3.18 92.76
N LEU A 484 -61.14 2.49 91.71
CA LEU A 484 -59.95 2.88 90.96
C LEU A 484 -60.36 3.12 89.51
N LYS A 485 -60.44 4.41 89.18
CA LYS A 485 -60.42 4.93 87.80
C LYS A 485 -59.09 4.53 87.16
N PHE A 486 -59.17 3.89 86.00
CA PHE A 486 -58.08 3.89 85.03
C PHE A 486 -58.60 4.57 83.76
N ASP A 487 -58.36 5.88 83.69
CA ASP A 487 -58.25 6.58 82.42
C ASP A 487 -56.86 6.30 81.84
N THR A 488 -56.74 6.49 80.52
CA THR A 488 -55.57 6.37 79.62
C THR A 488 -55.13 4.96 79.21
N PHE A 489 -55.56 4.53 78.01
CA PHE A 489 -54.69 4.04 76.92
C PHE A 489 -55.50 3.91 75.60
N MET A 490 -55.93 5.05 75.05
CA MET A 490 -56.38 5.19 73.66
C MET A 490 -55.35 6.06 72.93
N SER A 491 -54.20 5.50 72.56
CA SER A 491 -53.23 6.19 71.68
C SER A 491 -52.15 5.27 71.08
N ILE A 492 -52.51 4.07 70.57
CA ILE A 492 -51.57 3.25 69.78
C ILE A 492 -52.14 2.85 68.40
N GLU A 493 -53.42 3.12 68.12
CA GLU A 493 -54.05 2.69 66.86
C GLU A 493 -53.98 3.72 65.71
N GLN A 494 -53.34 4.88 65.92
CA GLN A 494 -53.21 5.95 64.91
C GLN A 494 -51.81 6.13 64.32
N ASP A 495 -50.76 5.57 64.91
CA ASP A 495 -49.38 5.77 64.43
C ASP A 495 -48.90 4.69 63.44
N PHE A 496 -49.63 3.59 63.27
CA PHE A 496 -49.30 2.56 62.27
C PHE A 496 -49.76 2.89 60.83
N LYS A 497 -50.56 3.95 60.63
CA LYS A 497 -51.11 4.31 59.31
C LYS A 497 -50.33 5.38 58.55
N ILE A 498 -49.29 5.98 59.14
CA ILE A 498 -48.51 7.05 58.50
C ILE A 498 -47.20 6.56 57.86
N LEU A 499 -46.76 5.33 58.15
CA LEU A 499 -45.49 4.79 57.62
C LEU A 499 -45.60 3.95 56.33
N PHE A 500 -46.79 3.74 55.77
CA PHE A 500 -47.00 2.90 54.57
C PHE A 500 -47.50 3.66 53.31
N HIS A 501 -47.40 4.99 53.26
CA HIS A 501 -47.81 5.79 52.09
C HIS A 501 -46.71 6.70 51.50
N GLN A 502 -45.44 6.43 51.80
CA GLN A 502 -44.32 7.05 51.09
C GLN A 502 -43.32 5.98 50.63
N HIS A 503 -43.75 5.11 49.72
CA HIS A 503 -42.80 4.37 48.87
C HIS A 503 -43.43 3.85 47.58
N GLU A 504 -44.26 4.65 46.92
CA GLU A 504 -44.59 4.50 45.51
C GLU A 504 -44.63 5.90 44.87
N SER A 505 -43.46 6.39 44.49
CA SER A 505 -43.27 7.28 43.35
C SER A 505 -41.83 7.25 42.87
#